data_AF-A0A7W8YYF4-F1
#
_entry.id   AF-A0A7W8YYF4-F1
#
_cell.length_a   1.000
_cell.length_b   1.000
_cell.length_c   1.000
_cell.angle_alpha   90.00
_cell.angle_beta   90.00
_cell.angle_gamma   90.00
#
_symmetry.space_group_name_H-M   'P 1'
#
loop_
_entity.id
_entity.type
_entity.pdbx_description
1 polymer ?
#
loop_
_entity_poly.entity_id
_entity_poly.type
_entity_poly.pdbx_seq_one_letter_code
_entity_poly.pdbx_strand_id
1 'polypeptide(L)'
;MEEEKFEKKKKFKRVPAEIPVDQITPLDITCGSTKCEDELHCFRMSNKDIKKHGRKGVCKECGADLVDWRRMHENDIEDAEYMFNALKTELIRHVYWHTEINPEAIEIALKRGKNDLATRARKLLGQKVGKAQNWNEGRQTPMMGKEIITYAQHATATCCRRCMEYWHNITPGTALTEEQLDYCVELVLRYIDERVPFEEEQNK
;
A
#
# COMPACT_ATOMS: atom_id res chain seq x y z
N MET A 1 27.49 -26.84 -9.13
CA MET A 1 26.48 -25.79 -8.99
C MET A 1 25.72 -26.09 -7.72
N GLU A 2 26.20 -25.56 -6.59
CA GLU A 2 25.47 -25.65 -5.33
C GLU A 2 24.32 -24.65 -5.40
N GLU A 3 23.10 -25.17 -5.32
CA GLU A 3 21.91 -24.35 -5.08
C GLU A 3 22.03 -23.78 -3.66
N GLU A 4 22.45 -22.52 -3.54
CA GLU A 4 22.37 -21.78 -2.27
C GLU A 4 20.91 -21.81 -1.80
N LYS A 5 20.65 -22.60 -0.75
CA LYS A 5 19.41 -22.54 0.00
C LYS A 5 19.30 -21.14 0.60
N PHE A 6 18.54 -20.27 -0.06
CA PHE A 6 18.14 -18.97 0.47
C PHE A 6 17.39 -19.19 1.80
N GLU A 7 18.09 -18.99 2.91
CA GLU A 7 17.50 -19.05 4.24
C GLU A 7 16.51 -17.89 4.36
N LYS A 8 15.21 -18.19 4.48
CA LYS A 8 14.16 -17.16 4.52
C LYS A 8 14.30 -16.35 5.81
N LYS A 9 14.89 -15.16 5.72
CA LYS A 9 14.96 -14.17 6.80
C LYS A 9 13.55 -13.98 7.41
N LYS A 10 13.45 -14.14 8.72
CA LYS A 10 12.19 -14.02 9.45
C LYS A 10 11.74 -12.55 9.45
N LYS A 11 10.53 -12.29 8.96
CA LYS A 11 9.94 -10.95 8.93
C LYS A 11 9.64 -10.42 10.34
N PHE A 12 9.86 -9.14 10.57
CA PHE A 12 9.53 -8.47 11.83
C PHE A 12 8.02 -8.33 12.01
N LYS A 13 7.50 -8.72 13.17
CA LYS A 13 6.12 -8.39 13.60
C LYS A 13 6.06 -7.06 14.35
N ARG A 14 7.05 -6.81 15.20
CA ARG A 14 7.40 -5.50 15.73
C ARG A 14 8.86 -5.28 15.37
N VAL A 15 9.17 -4.15 14.76
CA VAL A 15 10.55 -3.82 14.42
C VAL A 15 11.24 -3.33 15.70
N PRO A 16 12.43 -3.84 16.03
CA PRO A 16 13.20 -3.36 17.17
C PRO A 16 13.47 -1.85 17.12
N ALA A 17 13.64 -1.23 18.28
CA ALA A 17 13.89 0.21 18.40
C ALA A 17 15.23 0.59 17.74
N GLU A 18 16.21 -0.29 17.81
CA GLU A 18 17.58 -0.07 17.35
C GLU A 18 17.74 -0.10 15.84
N ILE A 19 16.75 -0.62 15.09
CA ILE A 19 16.77 -0.66 13.63
C ILE A 19 16.21 0.67 13.11
N PRO A 20 17.00 1.49 12.40
CA PRO A 20 16.53 2.72 11.78
C PRO A 20 15.48 2.46 10.70
N VAL A 21 14.51 3.37 10.55
CA VAL A 21 13.39 3.21 9.60
C VAL A 21 13.86 3.12 8.15
N ASP A 22 14.86 3.92 7.77
CA ASP A 22 15.46 3.99 6.44
C ASP A 22 16.20 2.71 6.02
N GLN A 23 16.54 1.84 6.98
CA GLN A 23 17.15 0.52 6.71
C GLN A 23 16.12 -0.60 6.54
N ILE A 24 14.82 -0.32 6.71
CA ILE A 24 13.75 -1.32 6.61
C ILE A 24 13.30 -1.43 5.16
N THR A 25 13.39 -2.63 4.59
CA THR A 25 12.85 -2.89 3.24
C THR A 25 11.45 -3.53 3.31
N PRO A 26 10.65 -3.46 2.23
CA PRO A 26 9.37 -4.17 2.15
C PRO A 26 9.45 -5.69 2.45
N LEU A 27 10.62 -6.30 2.24
CA LEU A 27 10.84 -7.72 2.47
C LEU A 27 11.03 -8.06 3.95
N ASP A 28 11.53 -7.12 4.75
CA ASP A 28 11.77 -7.31 6.19
C ASP A 28 10.47 -7.31 7.02
N ILE A 29 9.38 -6.76 6.47
CA ILE A 29 8.12 -6.52 7.20
C ILE A 29 6.90 -7.11 6.49
N THR A 30 5.75 -6.97 7.15
CA THR A 30 4.42 -7.38 6.68
C THR A 30 3.42 -6.24 6.90
N CYS A 31 2.23 -6.32 6.29
CA CYS A 31 1.15 -5.35 6.57
C CYS A 31 0.60 -5.40 8.01
N GLY A 32 1.13 -6.29 8.87
CA GLY A 32 0.78 -6.35 10.29
C GLY A 32 1.91 -5.87 11.21
N SER A 33 3.00 -5.38 10.63
CA SER A 33 4.21 -4.96 11.35
C SER A 33 4.04 -3.56 11.93
N THR A 34 4.70 -3.31 13.07
CA THR A 34 4.65 -2.01 13.77
C THR A 34 6.05 -1.57 14.21
N LYS A 35 6.24 -0.26 14.37
CA LYS A 35 7.41 0.38 14.99
C LYS A 35 6.90 1.66 15.67
N CYS A 36 6.09 1.45 16.71
CA CYS A 36 5.27 2.54 17.29
C CYS A 36 6.13 3.62 17.97
N GLU A 37 7.34 3.24 18.39
CA GLU A 37 8.37 4.11 18.97
C GLU A 37 8.83 5.20 18.00
N ASP A 38 8.70 4.95 16.69
CA ASP A 38 9.05 5.87 15.61
C ASP A 38 7.77 6.40 14.91
N GLU A 39 6.64 6.43 15.63
CA GLU A 39 5.33 6.91 15.13
C GLU A 39 4.79 6.13 13.91
N LEU A 40 5.27 4.90 13.70
CA LEU A 40 4.85 4.03 12.62
C LEU A 40 4.01 2.86 13.12
N HIS A 41 2.74 2.87 12.75
CA HIS A 41 1.70 2.05 13.36
C HIS A 41 1.15 0.99 12.40
N CYS A 42 0.12 0.27 12.85
CA CYS A 42 -0.62 -0.67 12.01
C CYS A 42 -2.09 -0.66 12.44
N PHE A 43 -2.96 -0.33 11.49
CA PHE A 43 -4.41 -0.21 11.74
C PHE A 43 -5.19 -1.47 11.31
N ARG A 44 -4.47 -2.47 10.79
CA ARG A 44 -5.03 -3.80 10.55
C ARG A 44 -5.23 -4.54 11.88
N MET A 45 -6.43 -4.43 12.43
CA MET A 45 -6.81 -5.03 13.71
C MET A 45 -7.43 -6.42 13.57
N SER A 46 -7.13 -7.31 14.50
CA SER A 46 -7.88 -8.55 14.74
C SER A 46 -8.98 -8.34 15.79
N ASN A 47 -9.92 -9.29 15.93
CA ASN A 47 -10.94 -9.24 16.99
C ASN A 47 -10.34 -9.13 18.40
N LYS A 48 -9.16 -9.74 18.62
CA LYS A 48 -8.44 -9.62 19.90
C LYS A 48 -7.96 -8.19 20.14
N ASP A 49 -7.44 -7.54 19.09
CA ASP A 49 -6.95 -6.17 19.18
C ASP A 49 -8.11 -5.19 19.43
N ILE A 50 -9.25 -5.39 18.75
CA ILE A 50 -10.46 -4.60 18.97
C ILE A 50 -10.95 -4.77 20.41
N LYS A 51 -10.97 -6.00 20.94
CA LYS A 51 -11.35 -6.25 22.34
C LYS A 51 -10.36 -5.62 23.33
N LYS A 52 -9.07 -5.63 23.02
CA LYS A 52 -8.00 -5.03 23.85
C LYS A 52 -8.21 -3.52 24.00
N HIS A 53 -8.50 -2.82 22.90
CA HIS A 53 -8.59 -1.37 22.87
C HIS A 53 -10.01 -0.81 22.98
N GLY A 54 -11.03 -1.67 22.92
CA GLY A 54 -12.44 -1.29 23.04
C GLY A 54 -13.04 -0.60 21.80
N ARG A 55 -12.25 -0.39 20.74
CA ARG A 55 -12.70 0.25 19.49
C ARG A 55 -11.90 -0.22 18.28
N LYS A 56 -12.43 0.05 17.08
CA LYS A 56 -11.72 -0.10 15.80
C LYS A 56 -10.97 1.18 15.43
N GLY A 57 -10.09 1.08 14.44
CA GLY A 57 -9.43 2.24 13.82
C GLY A 57 -8.21 2.76 14.59
N VAL A 58 -7.80 2.08 15.65
CA VAL A 58 -6.59 2.44 16.40
C VAL A 58 -5.44 1.51 16.04
N CYS A 59 -4.22 1.93 16.31
CA CYS A 59 -3.06 1.07 16.17
C CYS A 59 -3.28 -0.22 16.98
N LYS A 60 -3.20 -1.38 16.33
CA LYS A 60 -3.31 -2.69 17.01
C LYS A 60 -2.32 -2.81 18.17
N GLU A 61 -1.18 -2.14 17.98
CA GLU A 61 -0.03 -2.00 18.85
C GLU A 61 -0.33 -1.36 20.20
N CYS A 62 -0.09 -0.05 20.17
CA CYS A 62 -0.16 0.89 21.27
C CYS A 62 -1.54 1.53 21.46
N GLY A 63 -2.48 1.37 20.52
CA GLY A 63 -3.80 2.01 20.59
C GLY A 63 -3.83 3.47 20.10
N ALA A 64 -2.77 3.97 19.45
CA ALA A 64 -2.75 5.31 18.85
C ALA A 64 -3.92 5.50 17.86
N ASP A 65 -4.62 6.63 17.98
CA ASP A 65 -5.79 7.01 17.18
C ASP A 65 -5.43 8.23 16.33
N LEU A 66 -4.87 7.99 15.15
CA LEU A 66 -4.25 9.03 14.32
C LEU A 66 -4.99 9.33 13.02
N VAL A 67 -5.98 8.50 12.67
CA VAL A 67 -6.68 8.58 11.39
C VAL A 67 -8.13 8.99 11.66
N ASP A 68 -8.56 10.11 11.09
CA ASP A 68 -9.99 10.41 10.92
C ASP A 68 -10.56 9.44 9.88
N TRP A 69 -11.11 8.33 10.36
CA TRP A 69 -11.70 7.29 9.52
C TRP A 69 -12.96 7.75 8.80
N ARG A 70 -13.69 8.73 9.35
CA ARG A 70 -14.87 9.27 8.67
C ARG A 70 -14.45 9.96 7.38
N ARG A 71 -13.44 10.84 7.48
CA ARG A 71 -12.83 11.51 6.32
C ARG A 71 -12.18 10.52 5.36
N MET A 72 -11.40 9.56 5.87
CA MET A 72 -10.76 8.55 5.03
C MET A 72 -11.77 7.72 4.22
N HIS A 73 -12.90 7.35 4.82
CA HIS A 73 -13.90 6.46 4.21
C HIS A 73 -14.89 7.17 3.28
N GLU A 74 -14.80 8.50 3.13
CA GLU A 74 -15.51 9.24 2.08
C GLU A 74 -14.96 8.89 0.70
N ASN A 75 -13.71 8.40 0.61
CA ASN A 75 -13.01 8.09 -0.65
C ASN A 75 -13.02 9.27 -1.64
N ASP A 76 -12.95 10.49 -1.11
CA ASP A 76 -12.88 11.70 -1.91
C ASP A 76 -11.46 11.84 -2.49
N ILE A 77 -11.36 11.71 -3.81
CA ILE A 77 -10.07 11.75 -4.50
C ILE A 77 -9.43 13.15 -4.47
N GLU A 78 -10.22 14.20 -4.29
CA GLU A 78 -9.71 15.56 -4.13
C GLU A 78 -8.97 15.73 -2.80
N ASP A 79 -9.24 14.85 -1.82
CA ASP A 79 -8.60 14.82 -0.51
C ASP A 79 -7.43 13.82 -0.43
N ALA A 80 -6.81 13.49 -1.56
CA ALA A 80 -5.72 12.51 -1.63
C ALA A 80 -4.51 12.87 -0.76
N GLU A 81 -4.23 14.16 -0.55
CA GLU A 81 -3.12 14.59 0.31
C GLU A 81 -3.30 14.10 1.75
N TYR A 82 -4.49 14.28 2.33
CA TYR A 82 -4.80 13.77 3.66
C TYR A 82 -4.70 12.24 3.68
N MET A 83 -5.27 11.56 2.69
CA MET A 83 -5.22 10.10 2.61
C MET A 83 -3.78 9.57 2.57
N PHE A 84 -2.90 10.18 1.78
CA PHE A 84 -1.50 9.78 1.68
C PHE A 84 -0.75 10.03 2.98
N ASN A 85 -0.99 11.17 3.65
CA ASN A 85 -0.40 11.46 4.95
C ASN A 85 -0.87 10.45 6.01
N ALA A 86 -2.17 10.13 6.05
CA ALA A 86 -2.71 9.11 6.94
C ALA A 86 -2.11 7.72 6.64
N LEU A 87 -2.04 7.31 5.38
CA LEU A 87 -1.42 6.05 4.95
C LEU A 87 0.04 5.98 5.40
N LYS A 88 0.81 7.06 5.25
CA LYS A 88 2.23 7.14 5.65
C LYS A 88 2.47 6.96 7.16
N THR A 89 1.43 6.99 8.01
CA THR A 89 1.52 6.62 9.43
C THR A 89 1.51 5.11 9.67
N GLU A 90 1.13 4.29 8.69
CA GLU A 90 1.24 2.83 8.76
C GLU A 90 2.62 2.37 8.26
N LEU A 91 3.36 1.61 9.08
CA LEU A 91 4.76 1.23 8.83
C LEU A 91 4.99 0.66 7.43
N ILE A 92 4.13 -0.28 6.99
CA ILE A 92 4.32 -0.89 5.67
C ILE A 92 4.17 0.13 4.55
N ARG A 93 3.23 1.08 4.67
CA ARG A 93 2.99 2.10 3.65
C ARG A 93 4.12 3.10 3.64
N HIS A 94 4.53 3.55 4.82
CA HIS A 94 5.70 4.41 4.98
C HIS A 94 6.90 3.83 4.24
N VAL A 95 7.21 2.54 4.45
CA VAL A 95 8.32 1.89 3.75
C VAL A 95 8.13 1.89 2.23
N TYR A 96 6.94 1.64 1.69
CA TYR A 96 6.71 1.74 0.23
C TYR A 96 6.73 3.19 -0.30
N TRP A 97 6.42 4.18 0.54
CA TRP A 97 6.53 5.60 0.21
C TRP A 97 7.94 6.14 0.27
N HIS A 98 8.89 5.44 0.89
CA HIS A 98 10.27 5.90 1.05
C HIS A 98 11.33 4.94 0.51
N THR A 99 10.95 3.69 0.17
CA THR A 99 11.87 2.76 -0.49
C THR A 99 12.33 3.32 -1.81
N GLU A 100 13.60 3.10 -2.14
CA GLU A 100 14.11 3.30 -3.49
C GLU A 100 13.36 2.39 -4.45
N ILE A 101 12.96 2.94 -5.59
CA ILE A 101 12.30 2.20 -6.65
C ILE A 101 13.40 1.65 -7.55
N ASN A 102 13.27 0.38 -7.94
CA ASN A 102 14.18 -0.24 -8.90
C ASN A 102 14.29 0.63 -10.17
N PRO A 103 15.51 1.02 -10.60
CA PRO A 103 15.72 1.82 -11.81
C PRO A 103 15.07 1.24 -13.07
N GLU A 104 15.04 -0.10 -13.23
CA GLU A 104 14.34 -0.77 -14.34
C GLU A 104 12.84 -0.45 -14.33
N ALA A 105 12.22 -0.36 -13.15
CA ALA A 105 10.81 -0.02 -13.02
C ALA A 105 10.53 1.45 -13.38
N ILE A 106 11.45 2.37 -13.05
CA ILE A 106 11.37 3.78 -13.46
C ILE A 106 11.51 3.90 -14.98
N GLU A 107 12.51 3.23 -15.57
CA GLU A 107 12.73 3.25 -17.02
C GLU A 107 11.51 2.71 -17.79
N ILE A 108 10.92 1.60 -17.32
CA ILE A 108 9.69 1.06 -17.90
C ILE A 108 8.54 2.06 -17.77
N ALA A 109 8.39 2.74 -16.63
CA ALA A 109 7.34 3.73 -16.42
C ALA A 109 7.48 4.91 -17.39
N LEU A 110 8.70 5.46 -17.53
CA LEU A 110 9.00 6.55 -18.45
C LEU A 110 8.74 6.16 -19.91
N LYS A 111 9.17 4.96 -20.32
CA LYS A 111 8.93 4.44 -21.68
C LYS A 111 7.44 4.26 -22.01
N ARG A 112 6.62 3.92 -21.02
CA ARG A 112 5.17 3.73 -21.18
C ARG A 112 4.42 5.06 -21.22
N GLY A 113 4.82 6.01 -20.38
CA GLY A 113 4.10 7.26 -20.18
C GLY A 113 2.80 7.09 -19.39
N LYS A 114 2.21 8.22 -18.98
CA LYS A 114 1.07 8.25 -18.04
C LYS A 114 -0.18 7.52 -18.55
N ASN A 115 -0.53 7.69 -19.82
CA ASN A 115 -1.74 7.10 -20.41
C ASN A 115 -1.71 5.55 -20.45
N ASP A 116 -0.57 4.98 -20.82
CA ASP A 116 -0.41 3.52 -20.80
C ASP A 116 -0.35 2.99 -19.36
N LEU A 117 0.28 3.72 -18.44
CA LEU A 117 0.28 3.37 -17.02
C LEU A 117 -1.12 3.39 -16.41
N ALA A 118 -1.99 4.32 -16.79
CA ALA A 118 -3.40 4.35 -16.36
C ALA A 118 -4.14 3.08 -16.84
N THR A 119 -4.01 2.75 -18.12
CA THR A 119 -4.59 1.53 -18.70
C THR A 119 -4.07 0.27 -18.00
N ARG A 120 -2.77 0.24 -17.73
CA ARG A 120 -2.09 -0.88 -17.06
C ARG A 120 -2.52 -1.02 -15.60
N ALA A 121 -2.63 0.09 -14.87
CA ALA A 121 -3.09 0.13 -13.48
C ALA A 121 -4.52 -0.41 -13.37
N ARG A 122 -5.43 0.06 -14.23
CA ARG A 122 -6.82 -0.44 -14.28
C ARG A 122 -6.85 -1.95 -14.51
N LYS A 123 -6.09 -2.44 -15.49
CA LYS A 123 -5.99 -3.87 -15.79
C LYS A 123 -5.46 -4.67 -14.61
N LEU A 124 -4.40 -4.21 -13.96
CA LEU A 124 -3.80 -4.92 -12.81
C LEU A 124 -4.73 -4.93 -11.61
N LEU A 125 -5.33 -3.80 -11.24
CA LEU A 125 -6.30 -3.71 -10.15
C LEU A 125 -7.51 -4.62 -10.42
N GLY A 126 -8.10 -4.54 -11.62
CA GLY A 126 -9.23 -5.40 -12.02
C GLY A 126 -8.90 -6.89 -11.94
N GLN A 127 -7.70 -7.28 -12.37
CA GLN A 127 -7.26 -8.69 -12.35
C GLN A 127 -6.92 -9.21 -10.95
N LYS A 128 -6.25 -8.39 -10.14
CA LYS A 128 -5.67 -8.82 -8.85
C LYS A 128 -6.64 -8.69 -7.70
N VAL A 129 -7.40 -7.60 -7.68
CA VAL A 129 -8.30 -7.28 -6.57
C VAL A 129 -9.74 -7.10 -7.04
N GLY A 130 -10.02 -6.76 -8.28
CA GLY A 130 -11.36 -6.42 -8.77
C GLY A 130 -12.44 -7.51 -8.64
N LYS A 131 -12.08 -8.79 -8.61
CA LYS A 131 -13.05 -9.89 -8.49
C LYS A 131 -13.61 -10.02 -7.07
N ALA A 132 -14.82 -10.56 -6.96
CA ALA A 132 -15.53 -10.82 -5.71
C ALA A 132 -14.82 -11.89 -4.87
N GLN A 133 -14.53 -13.05 -5.48
CA GLN A 133 -13.74 -14.11 -4.85
C GLN A 133 -12.28 -14.01 -5.28
N ASN A 134 -11.40 -13.84 -4.30
CA ASN A 134 -9.95 -13.87 -4.48
C ASN A 134 -9.36 -14.94 -3.56
N TRP A 135 -8.76 -15.97 -4.14
CA TRP A 135 -8.17 -17.09 -3.41
C TRP A 135 -6.89 -16.70 -2.64
N ASN A 136 -6.23 -15.61 -3.04
CA ASN A 136 -4.97 -15.12 -2.47
C ASN A 136 -5.15 -13.92 -1.54
N GLU A 137 -6.11 -13.99 -0.62
CA GLU A 137 -6.41 -12.84 0.25
C GLU A 137 -5.19 -12.41 1.09
N GLY A 138 -4.87 -11.11 1.05
CA GLY A 138 -3.68 -10.53 1.66
C GLY A 138 -2.36 -10.82 0.94
N ARG A 139 -2.39 -11.44 -0.26
CA ARG A 139 -1.21 -11.76 -1.09
C ARG A 139 -1.48 -11.56 -2.59
N GLN A 140 -2.53 -10.84 -2.97
CA GLN A 140 -2.93 -10.64 -4.36
C GLN A 140 -1.84 -9.92 -5.17
N THR A 141 -1.18 -8.94 -4.55
CA THR A 141 -0.06 -8.20 -5.13
C THR A 141 1.25 -8.68 -4.50
N PRO A 142 2.24 -9.11 -5.30
CA PRO A 142 3.57 -9.47 -4.80
C PRO A 142 4.21 -8.33 -4.00
N MET A 143 5.04 -8.66 -3.00
CA MET A 143 5.78 -7.65 -2.21
C MET A 143 6.93 -6.99 -2.99
N MET A 144 7.30 -7.57 -4.13
CA MET A 144 8.31 -7.04 -5.05
C MET A 144 7.77 -7.19 -6.46
N GLY A 145 7.95 -6.16 -7.28
CA GLY A 145 7.54 -6.16 -8.68
C GLY A 145 8.50 -5.34 -9.53
N LYS A 146 8.56 -5.69 -10.81
CA LYS A 146 9.30 -4.92 -11.82
C LYS A 146 8.53 -3.69 -12.32
N GLU A 147 7.24 -3.59 -12.00
CA GLU A 147 6.39 -2.48 -12.44
C GLU A 147 6.17 -1.51 -11.28
N ILE A 148 6.28 -0.20 -11.53
CA ILE A 148 6.01 0.87 -10.55
C ILE A 148 4.63 0.72 -9.89
N ILE A 149 3.64 0.22 -10.63
CA ILE A 149 2.28 -0.03 -10.14
C ILE A 149 2.27 -0.97 -8.92
N THR A 150 3.22 -1.91 -8.83
CA THR A 150 3.31 -2.82 -7.67
C THR A 150 3.64 -2.05 -6.39
N TYR A 151 4.57 -1.08 -6.47
CA TYR A 151 4.93 -0.22 -5.35
C TYR A 151 3.74 0.68 -4.97
N ALA A 152 3.12 1.29 -5.99
CA ALA A 152 1.97 2.16 -5.82
C ALA A 152 0.81 1.45 -5.12
N GLN A 153 0.50 0.20 -5.49
CA GLN A 153 -0.58 -0.55 -4.86
C GLN A 153 -0.35 -0.80 -3.37
N HIS A 154 0.89 -1.08 -2.96
CA HIS A 154 1.20 -1.23 -1.54
C HIS A 154 1.25 0.12 -0.83
N ALA A 155 1.81 1.16 -1.43
CA ALA A 155 1.84 2.50 -0.83
C ALA A 155 0.43 3.06 -0.57
N THR A 156 -0.51 2.79 -1.47
CA THR A 156 -1.90 3.31 -1.43
C THR A 156 -2.92 2.34 -0.83
N ALA A 157 -2.47 1.23 -0.24
CA ALA A 157 -3.35 0.20 0.34
C ALA A 157 -4.36 -0.44 -0.66
N THR A 158 -4.09 -0.38 -1.96
CA THR A 158 -4.87 -1.04 -3.02
C THR A 158 -4.30 -2.41 -3.45
N CYS A 159 -3.39 -2.97 -2.66
CA CYS A 159 -2.68 -4.21 -2.97
C CYS A 159 -3.47 -5.51 -2.70
N CYS A 160 -4.49 -5.46 -1.84
CA CYS A 160 -5.34 -6.59 -1.49
C CYS A 160 -6.69 -6.13 -0.92
N ARG A 161 -7.70 -7.02 -0.92
CA ARG A 161 -9.03 -6.67 -0.39
C ARG A 161 -9.01 -6.36 1.09
N ARG A 162 -8.21 -7.05 1.88
CA ARG A 162 -8.06 -6.69 3.30
C ARG A 162 -7.55 -5.26 3.49
N CYS A 163 -6.64 -4.77 2.65
CA CYS A 163 -6.17 -3.39 2.78
C CYS A 163 -7.23 -2.38 2.35
N MET A 164 -7.93 -2.67 1.25
CA MET A 164 -9.06 -1.87 0.79
C MET A 164 -10.22 -1.84 1.80
N GLU A 165 -10.44 -2.92 2.55
CA GLU A 165 -11.49 -3.02 3.55
C GLU A 165 -11.33 -1.98 4.67
N TYR A 166 -10.15 -1.89 5.31
CA TYR A 166 -10.00 -0.97 6.44
C TYR A 166 -9.56 0.45 6.02
N TRP A 167 -8.79 0.61 4.94
CA TRP A 167 -8.40 1.95 4.48
C TRP A 167 -9.47 2.63 3.65
N HIS A 168 -10.13 1.92 2.74
CA HIS A 168 -11.03 2.51 1.73
C HIS A 168 -12.50 2.14 1.96
N ASN A 169 -12.82 1.43 3.04
CA ASN A 169 -14.17 0.93 3.34
C ASN A 169 -14.79 0.10 2.20
N ILE A 170 -13.97 -0.54 1.38
CA ILE A 170 -14.44 -1.37 0.26
C ILE A 170 -14.65 -2.79 0.77
N THR A 171 -15.91 -3.22 0.78
CA THR A 171 -16.31 -4.51 1.37
C THR A 171 -15.70 -5.70 0.61
N PRO A 172 -15.02 -6.63 1.31
CA PRO A 172 -14.47 -7.84 0.68
C PRO A 172 -15.59 -8.77 0.19
N GLY A 173 -15.28 -9.66 -0.74
CA GLY A 173 -16.27 -10.63 -1.25
C GLY A 173 -17.22 -10.08 -2.31
N THR A 174 -17.12 -8.79 -2.64
CA THR A 174 -17.88 -8.14 -3.73
C THR A 174 -16.93 -7.69 -4.84
N ALA A 175 -17.39 -7.69 -6.09
CA ALA A 175 -16.59 -7.14 -7.18
C ALA A 175 -16.43 -5.61 -6.97
N LEU A 176 -15.29 -5.05 -7.37
CA LEU A 176 -15.16 -3.58 -7.40
C LEU A 176 -16.18 -3.01 -8.39
N THR A 177 -16.85 -1.94 -8.01
CA THR A 177 -17.59 -1.11 -8.98
C THR A 177 -16.59 -0.38 -9.88
N GLU A 178 -17.05 0.11 -11.03
CA GLU A 178 -16.19 0.92 -11.90
C GLU A 178 -15.69 2.18 -11.17
N GLU A 179 -16.55 2.86 -10.41
CA GLU A 179 -16.16 4.03 -9.60
C GLU A 179 -15.08 3.71 -8.56
N GLN A 180 -15.20 2.57 -7.86
CA GLN A 180 -14.17 2.14 -6.90
C GLN A 180 -12.85 1.78 -7.60
N LEU A 181 -12.93 1.18 -8.79
CA LEU A 181 -11.76 0.87 -9.61
C LEU A 181 -11.09 2.14 -10.12
N ASP A 182 -11.87 3.12 -10.61
CA ASP A 182 -11.41 4.44 -11.05
C ASP A 182 -10.69 5.15 -9.92
N TYR A 183 -11.31 5.22 -8.74
CA TYR A 183 -10.72 5.77 -7.52
C TYR A 183 -9.38 5.11 -7.19
N CYS A 184 -9.30 3.77 -7.19
CA CYS A 184 -8.06 3.06 -6.90
C CYS A 184 -6.98 3.30 -7.96
N VAL A 185 -7.35 3.43 -9.24
CA VAL A 185 -6.44 3.76 -10.33
C VAL A 185 -5.87 5.15 -10.14
N GLU A 186 -6.70 6.12 -9.78
CA GLU A 186 -6.28 7.51 -9.57
C GLU A 186 -5.29 7.62 -8.39
N LEU A 187 -5.54 6.94 -7.27
CA LEU A 187 -4.56 6.87 -6.17
C LEU A 187 -3.20 6.30 -6.63
N VAL A 188 -3.23 5.23 -7.42
CA VAL A 188 -2.02 4.61 -7.99
C VAL A 188 -1.29 5.59 -8.91
N LEU A 189 -2.01 6.32 -9.76
CA LEU A 189 -1.42 7.30 -10.68
C LEU A 189 -0.81 8.48 -9.94
N ARG A 190 -1.47 9.01 -8.91
CA ARG A 190 -0.91 10.10 -8.07
C ARG A 190 0.38 9.69 -7.36
N TYR A 191 0.47 8.45 -6.86
CA TYR A 191 1.74 7.93 -6.34
C TYR A 191 2.81 7.88 -7.44
N ILE A 192 2.47 7.38 -8.63
CA ILE A 192 3.42 7.26 -9.74
C ILE A 192 3.92 8.65 -10.17
N ASP A 193 3.03 9.63 -10.26
CA ASP A 193 3.36 11.01 -10.60
C ASP A 193 4.31 11.67 -9.58
N GLU A 194 4.17 11.38 -8.29
CA GLU A 194 5.11 11.85 -7.25
C GLU A 194 6.46 11.12 -7.32
N ARG A 195 6.48 9.85 -7.74
CA ARG A 195 7.64 8.97 -7.60
C ARG A 195 8.44 8.74 -8.89
N VAL A 196 7.87 9.08 -10.04
CA VAL A 196 8.50 8.95 -11.35
C VAL A 196 8.73 10.35 -11.93
N PRO A 197 9.97 10.70 -12.32
CA PRO A 197 10.26 12.02 -12.88
C PRO A 197 9.81 12.10 -14.34
N PHE A 198 8.50 12.14 -14.57
CA PHE A 198 7.99 12.45 -15.91
C PHE A 198 8.44 13.85 -16.31
N GLU A 199 8.86 14.02 -17.56
CA GLU A 199 9.09 15.35 -18.09
C GLU A 199 7.76 16.10 -18.11
N GLU A 200 7.75 17.35 -17.60
CA GLU A 200 6.63 18.25 -17.85
C GLU A 200 6.55 18.45 -19.36
N GLU A 201 5.44 18.05 -19.98
CA GLU A 201 5.17 18.42 -21.36
C GLU A 201 5.18 19.95 -21.40
N GLN A 202 6.26 20.55 -21.90
CA GLN A 202 6.28 21.96 -22.25
C GLN A 202 5.15 22.15 -23.26
N ASN A 203 4.06 22.79 -22.81
CA ASN A 203 2.93 23.18 -23.63
C ASN A 203 3.45 23.75 -24.96
N LYS A 204 3.25 22.99 -26.05
CA LYS A 204 3.42 23.47 -27.42
C LYS A 204 2.19 24.23 -27.86
#